data_AF-A0A4R0N7C7-F1
#
_entry.id   AF-A0A4R0N7C7-F1
#
_cell.length_a   1.000
_cell.length_b   1.000
_cell.length_c   1.000
_cell.angle_alpha   90.00
_cell.angle_beta   90.00
_cell.angle_gamma   90.00
#
_symmetry.space_group_name_H-M   'P 1'
#
loop_
_entity.id
_entity.type
_entity.pdbx_description
1 polymer ?
#
loop_
_entity_poly.entity_id
_entity_poly.type
_entity_poly.pdbx_seq_one_letter_code
_entity_poly.pdbx_strand_id
1 'polypeptide(L)'
;MLKKHIPNAITCANLFSGCIGIVYAFNGSLEIAAYFVLLSGIFDFFDGFVARLLNVKSAIGKELDSLADVVSFGFLPGIVMFQLLKQSDYTSEYLPYFGFIITVFSALRLAKFNIDTRQTEDFIGLNTPMNTLFIVSLPFIQKDYPALIGSAPLLVGLIVLLSWLLVSEIKIFSLKFNSTSWEQNKIKYLFLILSVLLIPFLKFAAVPLILVLYIGLSLVHFRGTTDK
;
A
#
# COMPACT_ATOMS: atom_id res chain seq x y z
N MET A 1 -28.75 13.01 -10.43
CA MET A 1 -27.57 12.81 -11.29
C MET A 1 -26.29 13.37 -10.66
N LEU A 2 -26.27 14.60 -10.13
CA LEU A 2 -25.07 15.24 -9.57
C LEU A 2 -24.37 14.47 -8.42
N LYS A 3 -25.12 13.84 -7.52
CA LYS A 3 -24.59 13.11 -6.35
C LYS A 3 -23.60 11.99 -6.71
N LYS A 4 -23.70 11.43 -7.93
CA LYS A 4 -22.80 10.35 -8.38
C LYS A 4 -21.41 10.83 -8.81
N HIS A 5 -21.26 12.13 -9.09
CA HIS A 5 -19.98 12.70 -9.51
C HIS A 5 -19.11 13.15 -8.34
N ILE A 6 -19.68 13.25 -7.13
CA ILE A 6 -18.92 13.70 -5.94
C ILE A 6 -17.83 12.68 -5.57
N PRO A 7 -18.10 11.37 -5.42
CA PRO A 7 -17.05 10.39 -5.16
C PRO A 7 -16.01 10.38 -6.27
N ASN A 8 -16.43 10.36 -7.54
CA ASN A 8 -15.52 10.36 -8.67
C ASN A 8 -14.59 11.59 -8.70
N ALA A 9 -15.08 12.77 -8.29
CA ALA A 9 -14.25 13.96 -8.20
C ALA A 9 -13.18 13.83 -7.10
N ILE A 10 -13.52 13.18 -5.98
CA ILE A 10 -12.57 12.88 -4.91
C ILE A 10 -11.53 11.84 -5.39
N THR A 11 -11.95 10.80 -6.13
CA THR A 11 -11.03 9.86 -6.78
C THR A 11 -10.10 10.56 -7.77
N CYS A 12 -10.60 11.55 -8.53
CA CYS A 12 -9.74 12.39 -9.37
C CYS A 12 -8.74 13.22 -8.55
N ALA A 13 -9.10 13.65 -7.34
CA ALA A 13 -8.17 14.33 -6.43
C ALA A 13 -7.09 13.38 -5.88
N ASN A 14 -7.43 12.12 -5.59
CA ASN A 14 -6.45 11.05 -5.32
C ASN A 14 -5.44 10.96 -6.47
N LEU A 15 -5.92 10.75 -7.70
CA LEU A 15 -5.08 10.65 -8.89
C LEU A 15 -4.20 11.91 -9.08
N PHE A 16 -4.78 13.09 -8.97
CA PHE A 16 -4.07 14.35 -9.13
C PHE A 16 -2.97 14.55 -8.08
N SER A 17 -3.25 14.19 -6.82
CA SER A 17 -2.26 14.17 -5.75
C SER A 17 -1.10 13.21 -6.06
N GLY A 18 -1.40 12.02 -6.57
CA GLY A 18 -0.41 11.04 -7.02
C GLY A 18 0.51 11.61 -8.10
N CYS A 19 -0.06 12.29 -9.11
CA CYS A 19 0.70 12.97 -10.16
C CYS A 19 1.66 14.04 -9.61
N ILE A 20 1.25 14.83 -8.62
CA ILE A 20 2.14 15.82 -7.98
C ILE A 20 3.26 15.10 -7.23
N GLY A 21 2.94 14.06 -6.46
CA GLY A 21 3.93 13.24 -5.76
C GLY A 21 4.99 12.65 -6.69
N ILE A 22 4.58 12.22 -7.89
CA ILE A 22 5.48 11.72 -8.94
C ILE A 22 6.50 12.77 -9.36
N VAL A 23 6.07 14.02 -9.57
CA VAL A 23 6.99 15.13 -9.92
C VAL A 23 8.02 15.34 -8.81
N TYR A 24 7.60 15.35 -7.54
CA TYR A 24 8.53 15.46 -6.41
C TYR A 24 9.50 14.27 -6.33
N ALA A 25 9.01 13.05 -6.58
CA ALA A 25 9.84 11.86 -6.59
C ALA A 25 10.91 11.92 -7.69
N PHE A 26 10.56 12.36 -8.90
CA PHE A 26 11.53 12.55 -9.99
C PHE A 26 12.60 13.60 -9.66
N ASN A 27 12.22 14.66 -8.95
CA ASN A 27 13.14 15.69 -8.46
C ASN A 27 13.96 15.26 -7.22
N GLY A 28 13.88 13.99 -6.81
CA GLY A 28 14.63 13.44 -5.66
C GLY A 28 14.05 13.80 -4.29
N SER A 29 12.91 14.51 -4.23
CA SER A 29 12.24 14.88 -2.98
C SER A 29 11.32 13.77 -2.48
N LEU A 30 11.92 12.62 -2.12
CA LEU A 30 11.19 11.38 -1.83
C LEU A 30 10.28 11.48 -0.59
N GLU A 31 10.65 12.28 0.41
CA GLU A 31 9.81 12.50 1.60
C GLU A 31 8.55 13.31 1.27
N ILE A 32 8.68 14.32 0.40
CA ILE A 32 7.53 15.12 -0.05
C ILE A 32 6.61 14.24 -0.89
N ALA A 33 7.18 13.40 -1.77
CA ALA A 33 6.42 12.40 -2.52
C ALA A 33 5.63 11.46 -1.60
N ALA A 34 6.21 11.03 -0.47
CA ALA A 34 5.50 10.22 0.52
C ALA A 34 4.32 10.96 1.15
N TYR A 35 4.42 12.26 1.44
CA TYR A 35 3.28 13.04 1.93
C TYR A 35 2.16 13.15 0.89
N PHE A 36 2.48 13.21 -0.40
CA PHE A 36 1.47 13.15 -1.47
C PHE A 36 0.81 11.77 -1.59
N VAL A 37 1.53 10.67 -1.31
CA VAL A 37 0.91 9.35 -1.15
C VAL A 37 -0.08 9.35 0.01
N LEU A 38 0.28 9.93 1.16
CA LEU A 38 -0.64 10.02 2.30
C LEU A 38 -1.88 10.86 1.96
N LEU A 39 -1.69 11.97 1.24
CA LEU A 39 -2.80 12.80 0.76
C LEU A 39 -3.69 12.05 -0.23
N SER A 40 -3.12 11.27 -1.15
CA SER A 40 -3.85 10.37 -2.04
C SER A 40 -4.66 9.35 -1.25
N GLY A 41 -4.09 8.74 -0.21
CA GLY A 41 -4.78 7.82 0.70
C GLY A 41 -5.92 8.46 1.48
N ILE A 42 -5.79 9.75 1.82
CA ILE A 42 -6.89 10.51 2.44
C ILE A 42 -8.05 10.67 1.44
N PHE A 43 -7.76 11.05 0.20
CA PHE A 43 -8.80 11.19 -0.83
C PHE A 43 -9.47 9.86 -1.16
N ASP A 44 -8.70 8.79 -1.34
CA ASP A 44 -9.18 7.41 -1.53
C ASP A 44 -10.16 7.01 -0.41
N PHE A 45 -9.76 7.20 0.84
CA PHE A 45 -10.65 6.92 1.98
C PHE A 45 -11.96 7.73 1.91
N PHE A 46 -11.87 9.02 1.56
CA PHE A 46 -13.03 9.91 1.50
C PHE A 46 -13.95 9.60 0.32
N ASP A 47 -13.45 9.16 -0.84
CA ASP A 47 -14.32 8.80 -1.95
C ASP A 47 -15.19 7.59 -1.60
N GLY A 48 -14.61 6.56 -0.97
CA GLY A 48 -15.31 5.36 -0.57
C GLY A 48 -16.23 5.61 0.61
N PHE A 49 -15.87 6.54 1.51
CA PHE A 49 -16.74 7.01 2.57
C PHE A 49 -17.95 7.78 2.01
N VAL A 50 -17.73 8.76 1.14
CA VAL A 50 -18.80 9.58 0.55
C VAL A 50 -19.71 8.76 -0.36
N ALA A 51 -19.16 7.81 -1.14
CA ALA A 51 -19.95 6.89 -1.96
C ALA A 51 -20.93 6.07 -1.10
N ARG A 52 -20.47 5.56 0.05
CA ARG A 52 -21.31 4.85 1.04
C ARG A 52 -22.35 5.78 1.67
N LEU A 53 -21.95 6.97 2.10
CA LEU A 53 -22.83 7.96 2.74
C LEU A 53 -23.96 8.41 1.80
N LEU A 54 -23.65 8.61 0.52
CA LEU A 54 -24.62 9.01 -0.49
C LEU A 54 -25.39 7.83 -1.10
N ASN A 55 -25.08 6.60 -0.67
CA ASN A 55 -25.60 5.34 -1.21
C ASN A 55 -25.50 5.27 -2.75
N VAL A 56 -24.35 5.70 -3.28
CA VAL A 56 -24.03 5.67 -4.70
C VAL A 56 -22.98 4.62 -4.97
N LYS A 57 -23.32 3.61 -5.76
CA LYS A 57 -22.37 2.71 -6.42
C LYS A 57 -22.45 2.91 -7.92
N SER A 58 -21.30 3.03 -8.58
CA SER A 58 -21.24 3.15 -10.04
C SER A 58 -20.09 2.32 -10.59
N ALA A 59 -20.30 1.65 -11.72
CA ALA A 59 -19.26 0.86 -12.39
C ALA A 59 -18.07 1.74 -12.78
N ILE A 60 -18.34 2.94 -13.33
CA ILE A 60 -17.30 3.91 -13.67
C ILE A 60 -16.48 4.34 -12.45
N GLY A 61 -17.10 4.54 -11.29
CA GLY A 61 -16.39 4.91 -10.06
C GLY A 61 -15.43 3.81 -9.61
N LYS A 62 -15.86 2.55 -9.66
CA LYS A 62 -15.01 1.39 -9.33
C LYS A 62 -13.80 1.29 -10.26
N GLU A 63 -14.00 1.45 -11.57
CA GLU A 63 -12.88 1.39 -12.52
C GLU A 63 -11.96 2.61 -12.39
N LEU A 64 -12.51 3.80 -12.18
CA LEU A 64 -11.75 5.03 -11.97
C LEU A 64 -10.87 4.96 -10.72
N ASP A 65 -11.39 4.39 -9.64
CA ASP A 65 -10.69 4.13 -8.38
C ASP A 65 -9.46 3.25 -8.61
N SER A 66 -9.63 2.09 -9.25
CA SER A 66 -8.51 1.21 -9.60
C SER A 66 -7.48 1.87 -10.52
N LEU A 67 -7.90 2.71 -11.47
CA LEU A 67 -6.98 3.45 -12.34
C LEU A 67 -6.21 4.53 -11.57
N ALA A 68 -6.87 5.25 -10.64
CA ALA A 68 -6.23 6.22 -9.76
C ALA A 68 -5.19 5.54 -8.85
N ASP A 69 -5.55 4.39 -8.29
CA ASP A 69 -4.69 3.59 -7.41
C ASP A 69 -3.45 3.07 -8.11
N VAL A 70 -3.54 2.69 -9.39
CA VAL A 70 -2.35 2.32 -10.17
C VAL A 70 -1.35 3.48 -10.20
N VAL A 71 -1.80 4.73 -10.26
CA VAL A 71 -0.90 5.90 -10.28
C VAL A 71 -0.39 6.20 -8.87
N SER A 72 -1.28 6.40 -7.90
CA SER A 72 -0.95 6.85 -6.54
C SER A 72 -0.28 5.77 -5.68
N PHE A 73 -0.70 4.51 -5.81
CA PHE A 73 -0.26 3.38 -4.99
C PHE A 73 0.51 2.30 -5.78
N GLY A 74 0.65 2.44 -7.10
CA GLY A 74 1.48 1.58 -7.94
C GLY A 74 2.69 2.31 -8.52
N PHE A 75 2.46 3.36 -9.30
CA PHE A 75 3.49 4.01 -10.09
C PHE A 75 4.37 4.93 -9.25
N LEU A 76 3.77 5.75 -8.38
CA LEU A 76 4.48 6.60 -7.44
C LEU A 76 5.47 5.82 -6.55
N PRO A 77 5.08 4.74 -5.83
CA PRO A 77 6.07 3.93 -5.09
C PRO A 77 7.08 3.24 -6.01
N GLY A 78 6.71 2.87 -7.24
CA GLY A 78 7.67 2.38 -8.23
C GLY A 78 8.77 3.38 -8.56
N ILE A 79 8.44 4.67 -8.66
CA ILE A 79 9.42 5.75 -8.84
C ILE A 79 10.27 5.95 -7.57
N VAL A 80 9.69 5.83 -6.38
CA VAL A 80 10.47 5.88 -5.14
C VAL A 80 11.53 4.78 -5.13
N MET A 81 11.16 3.54 -5.47
CA MET A 81 12.14 2.44 -5.61
C MET A 81 13.16 2.68 -6.72
N PHE A 82 12.74 3.26 -7.85
CA PHE A 82 13.66 3.66 -8.92
C PHE A 82 14.72 4.63 -8.41
N GLN A 83 14.32 5.68 -7.67
CA GLN A 83 15.23 6.68 -7.15
C GLN A 83 16.18 6.11 -6.08
N LEU A 84 15.67 5.23 -5.21
CA LEU A 84 16.50 4.53 -4.22
C LEU A 84 17.55 3.64 -4.90
N LEU A 85 17.18 2.85 -5.91
CA LEU A 85 18.13 2.04 -6.68
C LEU A 85 19.14 2.89 -7.45
N LYS A 86 18.71 4.03 -8.01
CA LYS A 86 19.60 4.98 -8.71
C LYS A 86 20.68 5.55 -7.78
N GLN A 87 20.38 5.68 -6.49
CA GLN A 87 21.27 6.21 -5.45
C GLN A 87 21.93 5.10 -4.62
N SER A 88 21.80 3.84 -5.02
CA SER A 88 22.33 2.69 -4.28
C SER A 88 23.86 2.57 -4.39
N ASP A 89 24.41 1.63 -3.62
CA ASP A 89 25.83 1.25 -3.64
C ASP A 89 26.30 0.59 -4.95
N TYR A 90 25.39 0.36 -5.90
CA TYR A 90 25.70 -0.21 -7.21
C TYR A 90 25.20 0.68 -8.35
N THR A 91 26.14 1.28 -9.08
CA THR A 91 25.86 2.13 -10.24
C THR A 91 25.55 1.28 -11.48
N SER A 92 24.34 1.38 -11.99
CA SER A 92 23.94 0.79 -13.27
C SER A 92 22.88 1.66 -13.94
N GLU A 93 22.98 1.80 -15.26
CA GLU A 93 22.01 2.56 -16.06
C GLU A 93 20.62 1.90 -16.02
N TYR A 94 20.58 0.57 -16.04
CA TYR A 94 19.33 -0.18 -16.20
C TYR A 94 18.72 -0.70 -14.88
N LEU A 95 19.53 -0.86 -13.83
CA LEU A 95 19.06 -1.40 -12.55
C LEU A 95 17.88 -0.61 -11.95
N PRO A 96 17.88 0.75 -11.93
CA PRO A 96 16.78 1.51 -11.35
C PRO A 96 15.39 1.19 -11.92
N TYR A 97 15.30 0.79 -13.19
CA TYR A 97 14.03 0.43 -13.84
C TYR A 97 13.35 -0.78 -13.20
N PHE A 98 14.05 -1.59 -12.42
CA PHE A 98 13.46 -2.68 -11.63
C PHE A 98 12.42 -2.16 -10.63
N GLY A 99 12.52 -0.91 -10.16
CA GLY A 99 11.51 -0.29 -9.31
C GLY A 99 10.10 -0.35 -9.93
N PHE A 100 9.97 -0.29 -11.25
CA PHE A 100 8.69 -0.34 -11.95
C PHE A 100 8.03 -1.73 -11.96
N ILE A 101 8.73 -2.79 -11.52
CA ILE A 101 8.11 -4.11 -11.28
C ILE A 101 7.03 -3.99 -10.18
N ILE A 102 7.22 -3.10 -9.19
CA ILE A 102 6.18 -2.77 -8.22
C ILE A 102 4.92 -2.26 -8.92
N THR A 103 5.07 -1.31 -9.85
CA THR A 103 3.93 -0.75 -10.61
C THR A 103 3.16 -1.84 -11.36
N VAL A 104 3.88 -2.73 -12.04
CA VAL A 104 3.26 -3.83 -12.81
C VAL A 104 2.48 -4.76 -11.89
N PHE A 105 3.07 -5.18 -10.76
CA PHE A 105 2.40 -6.08 -9.83
C PHE A 105 1.25 -5.42 -9.06
N SER A 106 1.33 -4.10 -8.80
CA SER A 106 0.20 -3.34 -8.24
C SER A 106 -0.99 -3.33 -9.21
N ALA A 107 -0.75 -3.10 -10.50
CA ALA A 107 -1.79 -3.16 -11.52
C ALA A 107 -2.41 -4.57 -11.65
N LEU A 108 -1.56 -5.62 -11.67
CA LEU A 108 -2.03 -7.01 -11.67
C LEU A 108 -2.87 -7.34 -10.43
N ARG A 109 -2.46 -6.85 -9.25
CA ARG A 109 -3.22 -7.04 -8.01
C ARG A 109 -4.58 -6.36 -8.08
N LEU A 110 -4.66 -5.10 -8.51
CA LEU A 110 -5.94 -4.38 -8.63
C LEU A 110 -6.87 -5.06 -9.65
N ALA A 111 -6.33 -5.54 -10.78
CA ALA A 111 -7.08 -6.33 -11.74
C ALA A 111 -7.63 -7.63 -11.13
N LYS A 112 -6.80 -8.41 -10.42
CA LYS A 112 -7.24 -9.62 -9.69
C LYS A 112 -8.32 -9.27 -8.67
N PHE A 113 -8.15 -8.20 -7.89
CA PHE A 113 -9.09 -7.75 -6.87
C PHE A 113 -10.48 -7.48 -7.47
N ASN A 114 -10.53 -6.82 -8.63
CA ASN A 114 -11.79 -6.42 -9.24
C ASN A 114 -12.67 -7.56 -9.73
N ILE A 115 -12.08 -8.73 -10.02
CA ILE A 115 -12.77 -9.90 -10.57
C ILE A 115 -12.90 -11.07 -9.58
N ASP A 116 -12.12 -11.08 -8.50
CA ASP A 116 -12.10 -12.16 -7.51
C ASP A 116 -13.22 -12.03 -6.48
N THR A 117 -14.24 -12.88 -6.60
CA THR A 117 -15.42 -12.88 -5.73
C THR A 117 -15.16 -13.41 -4.31
N ARG A 118 -13.97 -13.95 -4.04
CA ARG A 118 -13.60 -14.48 -2.71
C ARG A 118 -13.28 -13.39 -1.68
N GLN A 119 -13.11 -12.14 -2.12
CA GLN A 119 -12.56 -11.04 -1.30
C GLN A 119 -13.65 -10.06 -0.83
N THR A 120 -14.58 -10.54 0.00
CA THR A 120 -15.72 -9.75 0.49
C THR A 120 -15.38 -8.92 1.74
N GLU A 121 -14.80 -9.56 2.76
CA GLU A 121 -14.40 -8.90 4.00
C GLU A 121 -12.89 -8.82 4.18
N ASP A 122 -12.17 -9.85 3.73
CA ASP A 122 -10.72 -10.00 3.86
C ASP A 122 -10.05 -9.97 2.48
N PHE A 123 -8.73 -9.79 2.48
CA PHE A 123 -7.94 -9.71 1.26
C PHE A 123 -7.23 -11.04 0.97
N ILE A 124 -7.01 -11.34 -0.31
CA ILE A 124 -6.10 -12.40 -0.77
C ILE A 124 -4.93 -11.70 -1.46
N GLY A 125 -3.74 -11.83 -0.87
CA GLY A 125 -2.55 -11.05 -1.20
C GLY A 125 -2.53 -9.70 -0.48
N LEU A 126 -1.33 -9.11 -0.38
CA LEU A 126 -1.15 -7.78 0.22
C LEU A 126 -1.88 -6.72 -0.62
N ASN A 127 -2.56 -5.78 0.03
CA ASN A 127 -3.21 -4.68 -0.68
C ASN A 127 -2.19 -3.62 -1.12
N THR A 128 -2.52 -2.86 -2.16
CA THR A 128 -1.64 -1.84 -2.73
C THR A 128 -1.31 -0.72 -1.73
N PRO A 129 -2.24 -0.17 -0.91
CA PRO A 129 -1.87 0.87 0.05
C PRO A 129 -0.83 0.44 1.07
N MET A 130 -0.92 -0.76 1.64
CA MET A 130 0.07 -1.25 2.61
C MET A 130 1.44 -1.46 1.97
N ASN A 131 1.45 -1.97 0.74
CA ASN A 131 2.68 -2.09 -0.05
C ASN A 131 3.31 -0.71 -0.31
N THR A 132 2.51 0.28 -0.69
CA THR A 132 2.97 1.66 -0.90
C THR A 132 3.52 2.26 0.39
N LEU A 133 2.80 2.14 1.50
CA LEU A 133 3.21 2.68 2.81
C LEU A 133 4.57 2.13 3.25
N PHE A 134 4.81 0.83 3.01
CA PHE A 134 6.13 0.24 3.24
C PHE A 134 7.20 0.93 2.39
N ILE A 135 6.99 1.04 1.08
CA ILE A 135 7.98 1.58 0.15
C ILE A 135 8.28 3.05 0.45
N VAL A 136 7.26 3.88 0.67
CA VAL A 136 7.45 5.31 0.94
C VAL A 136 7.96 5.60 2.35
N SER A 137 8.02 4.59 3.23
CA SER A 137 8.73 4.70 4.51
C SER A 137 10.27 4.57 4.34
N LEU A 138 10.74 3.90 3.29
CA LEU A 138 12.18 3.63 3.09
C LEU A 138 13.04 4.90 3.03
N PRO A 139 12.65 5.99 2.33
CA PRO A 139 13.43 7.24 2.34
C PRO A 139 13.57 7.86 3.74
N PHE A 140 12.59 7.69 4.63
CA PHE A 140 12.71 8.15 6.01
C PHE A 140 13.65 7.26 6.82
N ILE A 141 13.60 5.94 6.61
CA ILE A 141 14.51 4.98 7.24
C ILE A 141 15.95 5.19 6.76
N GLN A 142 16.15 5.57 5.50
CA GLN A 142 17.46 5.83 4.90
C GLN A 142 18.24 6.92 5.65
N LYS A 143 17.57 7.88 6.28
CA LYS A 143 18.22 8.93 7.07
C LYS A 143 19.01 8.37 8.25
N ASP A 144 18.41 7.41 8.94
CA ASP A 144 19.00 6.77 10.12
C ASP A 144 19.88 5.57 9.74
N TYR A 145 19.56 4.89 8.62
CA TYR A 145 20.22 3.67 8.15
C TYR A 145 20.61 3.74 6.66
N PRO A 146 21.51 4.67 6.26
CA PRO A 146 21.79 4.92 4.84
C PRO A 146 22.45 3.74 4.13
N ALA A 147 23.34 3.01 4.80
CA ALA A 147 23.99 1.83 4.22
C ALA A 147 22.99 0.67 3.98
N LEU A 148 21.97 0.56 4.84
CA LEU A 148 20.95 -0.47 4.69
C LEU A 148 20.05 -0.17 3.49
N ILE A 149 19.43 1.02 3.48
CA ILE A 149 18.49 1.42 2.40
C ILE A 149 19.23 1.77 1.09
N GLY A 150 20.54 2.00 1.15
CA GLY A 150 21.41 2.15 -0.02
C GLY A 150 21.89 0.83 -0.63
N SER A 151 21.59 -0.33 -0.04
CA SER A 151 22.06 -1.61 -0.56
C SER A 151 21.22 -2.08 -1.75
N ALA A 152 21.81 -2.13 -2.95
CA ALA A 152 21.14 -2.60 -4.16
C ALA A 152 20.58 -4.03 -4.02
N PRO A 153 21.33 -5.03 -3.49
CA PRO A 153 20.79 -6.37 -3.25
C PRO A 153 19.55 -6.37 -2.34
N LEU A 154 19.53 -5.54 -1.29
CA LEU A 154 18.37 -5.42 -0.41
C LEU A 154 17.18 -4.85 -1.16
N LEU A 155 17.35 -3.73 -1.87
CA LEU A 155 16.27 -3.07 -2.61
C LEU A 155 15.67 -3.98 -3.69
N VAL A 156 16.51 -4.71 -4.44
CA VAL A 156 16.06 -5.72 -5.41
C VAL A 156 15.31 -6.85 -4.72
N GLY A 157 15.84 -7.36 -3.61
CA GLY A 157 15.16 -8.39 -2.81
C GLY A 157 13.79 -7.93 -2.31
N LEU A 158 13.68 -6.68 -1.85
CA LEU A 158 12.42 -6.07 -1.45
C LEU A 158 11.44 -5.95 -2.62
N ILE A 159 11.89 -5.54 -3.82
CA ILE A 159 11.04 -5.49 -5.01
C ILE A 159 10.43 -6.86 -5.29
N VAL A 160 11.26 -7.92 -5.34
CA VAL A 160 10.79 -9.28 -5.61
C VAL A 160 9.80 -9.74 -4.53
N LEU A 161 10.12 -9.53 -3.26
CA LEU A 161 9.27 -9.93 -2.13
C LEU A 161 7.93 -9.21 -2.16
N LEU A 162 7.93 -7.88 -2.30
CA LEU A 162 6.74 -7.04 -2.27
C LEU A 162 5.84 -7.30 -3.48
N SER A 163 6.42 -7.44 -4.69
CA SER A 163 5.70 -7.86 -5.89
C SER A 163 5.05 -9.23 -5.71
N TRP A 164 5.75 -10.20 -5.14
CA TRP A 164 5.15 -11.51 -4.85
C TRP A 164 4.01 -11.41 -3.84
N LEU A 165 4.19 -10.65 -2.75
CA LEU A 165 3.16 -10.45 -1.72
C LEU A 165 1.88 -9.86 -2.30
N LEU A 166 1.98 -8.90 -3.23
CA LEU A 166 0.83 -8.29 -3.91
C LEU A 166 -0.05 -9.33 -4.59
N VAL A 167 0.53 -10.34 -5.28
CA VAL A 167 -0.26 -11.32 -6.06
C VAL A 167 -0.40 -12.69 -5.41
N SER A 168 0.19 -12.89 -4.22
CA SER A 168 0.14 -14.13 -3.46
C SER A 168 -1.28 -14.56 -3.09
N GLU A 169 -1.50 -15.86 -2.83
CA GLU A 169 -2.77 -16.39 -2.32
C GLU A 169 -2.83 -16.39 -0.77
N ILE A 170 -2.00 -15.58 -0.11
CA ILE A 170 -2.00 -15.45 1.35
C ILE A 170 -3.26 -14.68 1.75
N LYS A 171 -4.09 -15.26 2.64
CA LYS A 171 -5.23 -14.55 3.22
C LYS A 171 -4.75 -13.53 4.25
N ILE A 172 -5.23 -12.30 4.13
CA ILE A 172 -4.86 -11.15 4.96
C ILE A 172 -6.14 -10.55 5.56
N PHE A 173 -6.23 -10.50 6.90
CA PHE A 173 -7.45 -10.03 7.56
C PHE A 173 -7.64 -8.53 7.36
N SER A 174 -8.87 -8.06 7.14
CA SER A 174 -9.10 -6.62 7.06
C SER A 174 -9.09 -5.95 8.43
N LEU A 175 -8.66 -4.68 8.46
CA LEU A 175 -8.71 -3.84 9.66
C LEU A 175 -10.10 -3.24 9.92
N LYS A 176 -11.14 -3.73 9.22
CA LYS A 176 -12.52 -3.31 9.44
C LYS A 176 -13.10 -4.06 10.66
N PHE A 177 -13.77 -3.33 11.55
CA PHE A 177 -14.48 -3.90 12.69
C PHE A 177 -15.95 -4.06 12.33
N ASN A 178 -16.36 -5.28 12.01
CA ASN A 178 -17.75 -5.61 11.63
C ASN A 178 -18.62 -5.97 12.86
N SER A 179 -18.00 -6.07 14.03
CA SER A 179 -18.62 -6.44 15.31
C SER A 179 -17.80 -5.84 16.45
N THR A 180 -18.43 -5.48 17.55
CA THR A 180 -17.76 -5.04 18.79
C THR A 180 -17.32 -6.22 19.68
N SER A 181 -17.61 -7.46 19.27
CA SER A 181 -17.22 -8.65 20.02
C SER A 181 -15.71 -8.80 20.10
N TRP A 182 -15.20 -8.94 21.33
CA TRP A 182 -13.78 -9.14 21.61
C TRP A 182 -13.22 -10.40 20.95
N GLU A 183 -13.91 -11.54 21.07
CA GLU A 183 -13.43 -12.83 20.55
C GLU A 183 -13.22 -12.84 19.04
N GLN A 184 -14.06 -12.09 18.30
CA GLN A 184 -13.97 -11.98 16.86
C GLN A 184 -12.84 -11.05 16.40
N ASN A 185 -12.43 -10.09 17.24
CA ASN A 185 -11.47 -9.05 16.87
C ASN A 185 -10.15 -9.10 17.64
N LYS A 186 -9.93 -10.11 18.50
CA LYS A 186 -8.73 -10.21 19.35
C LYS A 186 -7.42 -10.08 18.58
N ILE A 187 -7.33 -10.67 17.38
CA ILE A 187 -6.13 -10.57 16.54
C ILE A 187 -5.95 -9.14 16.00
N LYS A 188 -7.04 -8.46 15.63
CA LYS A 188 -7.01 -7.07 15.17
C LYS A 188 -6.60 -6.13 16.30
N TYR A 189 -7.15 -6.32 17.51
CA TYR A 189 -6.73 -5.56 18.69
C TYR A 189 -5.27 -5.81 19.05
N LEU A 190 -4.82 -7.06 19.04
CA LEU A 190 -3.43 -7.42 19.28
C LEU A 190 -2.50 -6.74 18.27
N PHE A 191 -2.84 -6.81 16.98
CA PHE A 191 -2.10 -6.14 15.91
C PHE A 191 -2.00 -4.62 16.15
N LEU A 192 -3.11 -3.96 16.48
CA LEU A 192 -3.12 -2.51 16.73
C LEU A 192 -2.30 -2.13 17.97
N ILE A 193 -2.45 -2.84 19.08
CA ILE A 193 -1.71 -2.59 20.31
C ILE A 193 -0.20 -2.73 20.05
N LEU A 194 0.23 -3.83 19.42
CA LEU A 194 1.63 -4.04 19.09
C LEU A 194 2.17 -2.98 18.12
N SER A 195 1.37 -2.57 17.12
CA SER A 195 1.76 -1.52 16.18
C SER A 195 1.95 -0.17 16.89
N VAL A 196 1.01 0.21 17.77
CA VAL A 196 1.10 1.44 18.57
C VAL A 196 2.30 1.42 19.52
N LEU A 197 2.62 0.25 20.08
CA LEU A 197 3.81 0.10 20.92
C LEU A 197 5.10 0.24 20.12
N LEU A 198 5.19 -0.28 18.89
CA LEU A 198 6.41 -0.24 18.07
C LEU A 198 6.77 1.18 17.59
N ILE A 199 5.77 1.99 17.23
CA ILE A 199 5.96 3.34 16.64
C ILE A 199 6.84 4.27 17.49
N PRO A 200 6.61 4.47 18.80
CA PRO A 200 7.43 5.41 19.60
C PRO A 200 8.89 4.96 19.76
N PHE A 201 9.17 3.64 19.77
CA PHE A 201 10.53 3.13 19.93
C PHE A 201 11.32 3.13 18.61
N LEU A 202 10.66 2.85 17.49
CA LEU A 202 11.34 2.60 16.21
C LEU A 202 11.05 3.65 15.12
N LYS A 203 10.14 4.60 15.37
CA LYS A 203 9.74 5.63 14.39
C LYS A 203 9.36 5.00 13.05
N PHE A 204 9.95 5.45 11.94
CA PHE A 204 9.69 4.89 10.60
C PHE A 204 10.19 3.45 10.43
N ALA A 205 11.23 3.03 11.17
CA ALA A 205 11.68 1.64 11.15
C ALA A 205 10.65 0.67 11.75
N ALA A 206 9.61 1.18 12.44
CA ALA A 206 8.47 0.37 12.84
C ALA A 206 7.67 -0.16 11.63
N VAL A 207 7.63 0.56 10.50
CA VAL A 207 6.75 0.23 9.37
C VAL A 207 7.05 -1.15 8.77
N PRO A 208 8.31 -1.51 8.45
CA PRO A 208 8.65 -2.87 8.03
C PRO A 208 8.24 -3.95 9.03
N LEU A 209 8.46 -3.70 10.33
CA LEU A 209 8.11 -4.68 11.37
C LEU A 209 6.59 -4.82 11.53
N ILE A 210 5.84 -3.73 11.41
CA ILE A 210 4.38 -3.74 11.41
C ILE A 210 3.86 -4.56 10.23
N LEU A 211 4.46 -4.45 9.03
CA LEU A 211 4.07 -5.26 7.89
C LEU A 211 4.33 -6.76 8.13
N VAL A 212 5.51 -7.11 8.66
CA VAL A 212 5.84 -8.50 9.02
C VAL A 212 4.86 -9.04 10.07
N LEU A 213 4.58 -8.24 11.10
CA LEU A 213 3.62 -8.57 12.14
C LEU A 213 2.22 -8.79 11.56
N TYR A 214 1.78 -7.92 10.65
CA TYR A 214 0.47 -8.00 10.02
C TYR A 214 0.31 -9.30 9.22
N ILE A 215 1.31 -9.66 8.41
CA ILE A 215 1.32 -10.90 7.64
C ILE A 215 1.37 -12.10 8.58
N GLY A 216 2.25 -12.10 9.58
CA GLY A 216 2.40 -13.18 10.55
C GLY A 216 1.11 -13.46 11.33
N LEU A 217 0.46 -12.40 11.85
CA LEU A 217 -0.83 -12.53 12.54
C LEU A 217 -1.94 -12.97 11.59
N SER A 218 -1.90 -12.60 10.31
CA SER A 218 -2.85 -13.08 9.31
C SER A 218 -2.72 -14.59 9.07
N LEU A 219 -1.49 -15.09 8.95
CA LEU A 219 -1.24 -16.53 8.83
C LEU A 219 -1.76 -17.29 10.06
N VAL A 220 -1.55 -16.76 11.27
CA VAL A 220 -2.08 -17.36 12.51
C VAL A 220 -3.60 -17.34 12.54
N HIS A 221 -4.22 -16.22 12.15
CA HIS A 221 -5.67 -16.06 12.13
C HIS A 221 -6.36 -17.08 11.22
N PHE A 222 -5.82 -17.31 10.03
CA PHE A 222 -6.43 -18.22 9.05
C PHE A 222 -6.00 -19.68 9.17
N ARG A 223 -4.91 -20.00 9.88
CA ARG A 223 -4.55 -21.40 10.18
C ARG A 223 -5.63 -22.13 10.97
N GLY A 224 -6.31 -21.45 11.88
CA GLY A 224 -7.37 -22.04 12.71
C GLY A 224 -8.73 -22.22 12.00
N THR A 225 -8.87 -21.73 10.76
CA THR A 225 -10.11 -21.85 9.97
C THR A 225 -10.05 -22.92 8.89
N THR A 226 -8.89 -23.53 8.64
CA THR A 226 -8.70 -24.58 7.63
C THR A 226 -9.14 -25.99 8.05
N ASP A 227 -9.54 -26.19 9.31
CA ASP A 227 -9.95 -27.50 9.88
C ASP A 227 -11.47 -27.64 10.14
N LYS A 228 -12.32 -26.94 9.38
CA LYS A 228 -13.79 -27.14 9.39
C LYS A 228 -14.36 -27.10 7.99
#